data_AF-A0A2V9BN00-F1
#
_entry.id   AF-A0A2V9BN00-F1
#
_cell.length_a   1.000
_cell.length_b   1.000
_cell.length_c   1.000
_cell.angle_alpha   90.00
_cell.angle_beta   90.00
_cell.angle_gamma   90.00
#
_symmetry.space_group_name_H-M   'P 1'
#
loop_
_entity.id
_entity.type
_entity.pdbx_description
1 polymer ?
#
loop_
_entity_poly.entity_id
_entity_poly.type
_entity_poly.pdbx_seq_one_letter_code
_entity_poly.pdbx_strand_id
1 'polypeptide(L)'
;MTNELTRRQLLSVGAAASVAALPTPRILAGAAAPAEMPRRKLYAILSLGRLGFQASFPESLELTVKHGFEGMDPDPNYFASLGDDGLKRLLDDLRAKNLRFGAAGLPVEFRKDEARFNG
;
A
#
# COMPACT_ATOMS: atom_id res chain seq x y z
N MET A 1 34.03 11.97 -23.69
CA MET A 1 33.45 12.48 -22.43
C MET A 1 31.94 12.56 -22.63
N THR A 2 31.20 11.60 -22.09
CA THR A 2 29.73 11.54 -22.17
C THR A 2 29.14 12.44 -21.10
N ASN A 3 28.32 13.42 -21.51
CA ASN A 3 27.70 14.38 -20.62
C ASN A 3 26.36 13.79 -20.14
N GLU A 4 26.37 13.12 -18.98
CA GLU A 4 25.17 12.53 -18.36
C GLU A 4 24.28 13.65 -17.81
N LEU A 5 23.20 13.99 -18.54
CA LEU A 5 22.18 14.92 -18.07
C LEU A 5 21.29 14.23 -17.03
N THR A 6 21.33 14.72 -15.80
CA THR A 6 20.56 14.13 -14.70
C THR A 6 19.07 14.50 -14.82
N ARG A 7 18.18 13.58 -14.42
CA ARG A 7 16.70 13.75 -14.40
C ARG A 7 16.21 15.09 -13.85
N ARG A 8 16.95 15.65 -12.87
CA ARG A 8 16.69 16.93 -12.21
C ARG A 8 16.98 18.15 -13.10
N GLN A 9 17.96 18.05 -13.99
CA GLN A 9 18.30 19.09 -14.97
C GLN A 9 17.26 19.17 -16.09
N LEU A 10 16.68 18.04 -16.47
CA LEU A 10 15.62 17.95 -17.47
C LEU A 10 14.33 18.65 -17.02
N LEU A 11 13.98 18.51 -15.73
CA LEU A 11 12.85 19.22 -15.12
C LEU A 11 13.08 20.73 -14.98
N SER A 12 14.33 21.17 -14.74
CA SER A 12 14.64 22.60 -14.69
C SER A 12 14.66 23.28 -16.06
N VAL A 13 14.95 22.55 -17.14
CA VAL A 13 15.03 23.11 -18.50
C VAL A 13 13.65 23.23 -19.17
N GLY A 14 12.66 22.42 -18.76
CA GLY A 14 11.30 22.47 -19.32
C GLY A 14 10.47 23.71 -18.93
N ALA A 15 10.89 24.50 -17.94
CA ALA A 15 10.12 25.65 -17.44
C ALA A 15 10.39 26.97 -18.20
N ALA A 16 11.32 27.01 -19.16
CA ALA A 16 11.86 28.27 -19.70
C ALA A 16 11.65 28.49 -21.22
N ALA A 17 10.70 27.81 -21.86
CA ALA A 17 10.49 27.91 -23.32
C ALA A 17 9.08 28.34 -23.76
N SER A 18 8.44 29.26 -23.02
CA SER A 18 7.17 29.87 -23.45
C SER A 18 7.04 31.36 -23.08
N VAL A 19 8.15 32.11 -23.11
CA VAL A 19 8.13 33.57 -22.95
C VAL A 19 8.42 34.24 -24.28
N ALA A 20 7.40 34.37 -25.13
CA ALA A 20 7.35 35.38 -26.18
C ALA A 20 5.92 35.56 -26.70
N ALA A 21 5.12 36.40 -26.02
CA ALA A 21 4.28 37.48 -26.62
C ALA A 21 3.13 37.94 -25.69
N LEU A 22 3.42 38.98 -24.89
CA LEU A 22 2.55 40.13 -24.54
C LEU A 22 1.35 39.95 -23.53
N PRO A 23 0.92 41.05 -22.86
CA PRO A 23 0.71 41.11 -21.41
C PRO A 23 -0.75 41.18 -20.94
N THR A 24 -1.02 40.73 -19.72
CA THR A 24 -2.02 41.32 -18.80
C THR A 24 -1.74 40.84 -17.37
N PRO A 25 -1.76 41.73 -16.35
CA PRO A 25 -1.48 41.33 -14.98
C PRO A 25 -2.74 40.70 -14.40
N ARG A 26 -2.72 39.37 -14.23
CA ARG A 26 -3.66 38.67 -13.35
C ARG A 26 -2.89 38.15 -12.13
N ILE A 27 -2.17 39.06 -11.49
CA ILE A 27 -1.62 38.88 -10.15
C ILE A 27 -2.83 38.96 -9.21
N LEU A 28 -3.06 37.91 -8.40
CA LEU A 28 -4.25 37.60 -7.58
C LEU A 28 -5.25 36.58 -8.17
N ALA A 29 -4.83 35.70 -9.08
CA ALA A 29 -5.46 34.38 -9.13
C ALA A 29 -4.94 33.59 -7.91
N GLY A 30 -5.78 33.45 -6.88
CA GLY A 30 -5.50 32.67 -5.69
C GLY A 30 -4.95 31.29 -6.05
N ALA A 31 -4.06 30.76 -5.20
CA ALA A 31 -3.52 29.42 -5.35
C ALA A 31 -4.62 28.47 -5.81
N ALA A 32 -4.50 27.98 -7.06
CA ALA A 32 -5.47 27.04 -7.60
C ALA A 32 -5.66 25.96 -6.55
N ALA A 33 -6.91 25.75 -6.13
CA ALA A 33 -7.24 24.69 -5.19
C ALA A 33 -6.53 23.42 -5.67
N PRO A 34 -5.82 22.69 -4.80
CA PRO A 34 -5.08 21.50 -5.21
C PRO A 34 -6.03 20.64 -6.03
N ALA A 35 -5.65 20.37 -7.28
CA ALA A 35 -6.46 19.55 -8.17
C ALA A 35 -6.81 18.27 -7.41
N GLU A 36 -8.12 17.97 -7.32
CA GLU A 36 -8.60 16.81 -6.59
C GLU A 36 -7.91 15.58 -7.18
N MET A 37 -6.95 15.02 -6.44
CA MET A 37 -6.22 13.87 -6.94
C MET A 37 -7.22 12.72 -7.05
N PRO A 38 -7.31 12.06 -8.21
CA PRO A 38 -8.23 10.95 -8.39
C PRO A 38 -7.96 9.90 -7.31
N ARG A 39 -9.01 9.42 -6.64
CA ARG A 39 -8.87 8.39 -5.60
C ARG A 39 -8.10 7.20 -6.17
N ARG A 40 -6.98 6.85 -5.54
CA ARG A 40 -6.20 5.69 -5.93
C ARG A 40 -7.04 4.42 -5.77
N LYS A 41 -6.94 3.52 -6.75
CA LYS A 41 -7.58 2.19 -6.70
C LYS A 41 -6.78 1.17 -5.88
N LEU A 42 -5.48 1.45 -5.69
CA LEU A 42 -4.56 0.63 -4.90
C LEU A 42 -4.55 1.09 -3.45
N TYR A 43 -4.31 0.17 -2.53
CA TYR A 43 -4.16 0.42 -1.10
C TYR A 43 -2.85 -0.20 -0.59
N ALA A 44 -2.29 0.36 0.47
CA ALA A 44 -1.05 -0.09 1.07
C ALA A 44 -1.30 -1.14 2.16
N ILE A 45 -0.54 -2.24 2.15
CA ILE A 45 -0.62 -3.28 3.17
C ILE A 45 0.70 -3.44 3.92
N LEU A 46 0.63 -3.86 5.18
CA LEU A 46 1.78 -4.32 5.94
C LEU A 46 1.96 -5.83 5.72
N SER A 47 3.10 -6.21 5.15
CA SER A 47 3.44 -7.61 4.89
C SER A 47 4.73 -7.98 5.64
N LEU A 48 4.57 -8.39 6.90
CA LEU A 48 5.72 -8.73 7.77
C LEU A 48 6.52 -9.92 7.24
N GLY A 49 5.85 -10.94 6.70
CA GLY A 49 6.52 -12.08 6.10
C GLY A 49 7.41 -11.72 4.90
N ARG A 50 6.97 -10.77 4.05
CA ARG A 50 7.80 -10.27 2.93
C ARG A 50 8.97 -9.40 3.39
N LEU A 51 8.86 -8.79 4.58
CA LEU A 51 9.94 -8.05 5.22
C LEU A 51 10.89 -8.96 6.02
N GLY A 52 10.59 -10.25 6.15
CA GLY A 52 11.39 -11.21 6.92
C GLY A 52 11.12 -11.20 8.43
N PHE A 53 10.07 -10.51 8.88
CA PHE A 53 9.65 -10.52 10.28
C PHE A 53 8.67 -11.66 10.55
N GLN A 54 8.79 -12.24 11.74
CA GLN A 54 7.84 -13.21 12.27
C GLN A 54 7.00 -12.53 13.34
N ALA A 55 5.69 -12.58 13.19
CA ALA A 55 4.73 -12.05 14.14
C ALA A 55 3.46 -12.90 14.08
N SER A 56 2.76 -13.00 15.19
CA SER A 56 1.41 -13.54 15.21
C SER A 56 0.45 -12.62 14.45
N PHE A 57 -0.72 -13.16 14.07
CA PHE A 57 -1.75 -12.36 13.40
C PHE A 57 -2.24 -11.15 14.25
N PRO A 58 -2.50 -11.29 15.57
CA PRO A 58 -2.85 -10.14 16.40
C PRO A 58 -1.76 -9.05 16.48
N GLU A 59 -0.48 -9.44 16.58
CA GLU A 59 0.63 -8.48 16.56
C GLU A 59 0.72 -7.76 15.21
N SER A 60 0.50 -8.49 14.11
CA SER A 60 0.47 -7.93 12.77
C SER A 60 -0.66 -6.91 12.61
N LEU A 61 -1.84 -7.20 13.18
CA LEU A 61 -2.97 -6.29 13.22
C LEU A 61 -2.67 -5.01 14.01
N GLU A 62 -2.09 -5.16 15.20
CA GLU A 62 -1.69 -4.02 16.02
C GLU A 62 -0.69 -3.11 15.28
N LEU A 63 0.34 -3.70 14.66
CA LEU A 63 1.34 -2.97 13.89
C LEU A 63 0.74 -2.28 12.67
N THR A 64 -0.20 -2.93 11.98
CA THR A 64 -0.90 -2.37 10.81
C THR A 64 -1.63 -1.09 11.20
N VAL A 65 -2.38 -1.12 12.30
CA VAL A 65 -3.09 0.04 12.83
C VAL A 65 -2.11 1.11 13.30
N LYS A 66 -1.10 0.73 14.07
CA LYS A 66 -0.09 1.63 14.63
C LYS A 66 0.67 2.41 13.56
N HIS A 67 0.97 1.78 12.43
CA HIS A 67 1.74 2.38 11.34
C HIS A 67 0.88 2.93 10.20
N GLY A 68 -0.45 2.89 10.31
CA GLY A 68 -1.36 3.53 9.35
C GLY A 68 -1.46 2.81 8.01
N PHE A 69 -1.21 1.50 7.97
CA PHE A 69 -1.45 0.69 6.77
C PHE A 69 -2.95 0.41 6.60
N GLU A 70 -3.39 0.29 5.35
CA GLU A 70 -4.81 0.06 4.99
C GLU A 70 -5.17 -1.42 5.01
N GLY A 71 -4.21 -2.30 5.28
CA GLY A 71 -4.42 -3.74 5.31
C GLY A 71 -3.18 -4.53 5.69
N MET A 72 -3.34 -5.85 5.74
CA MET A 72 -2.27 -6.78 6.11
C MET A 72 -2.45 -8.12 5.40
N ASP A 73 -1.43 -8.98 5.47
CA ASP A 73 -1.53 -10.33 4.92
C ASP A 73 -2.56 -11.17 5.71
N PRO A 74 -3.39 -11.98 5.03
CA PRO A 74 -4.25 -12.93 5.71
C PRO A 74 -3.46 -14.11 6.29
N ASP A 75 -3.94 -14.69 7.39
CA ASP A 75 -3.36 -15.88 8.02
C ASP A 75 -4.43 -16.99 8.12
N PRO A 76 -4.46 -17.92 7.15
CA PRO A 76 -5.44 -19.02 7.14
C PRO A 76 -5.35 -19.93 8.37
N ASN A 77 -4.14 -20.14 8.92
CA ASN A 77 -3.94 -21.00 10.09
C ASN A 77 -4.55 -20.36 11.33
N TYR A 78 -4.35 -19.05 11.50
CA TYR A 78 -5.01 -18.30 12.55
C TYR A 78 -6.54 -18.35 12.39
N PHE A 79 -7.06 -18.15 11.18
CA PHE A 79 -8.52 -18.17 10.95
C PHE A 79 -9.15 -19.52 11.27
N ALA A 80 -8.50 -20.62 10.91
CA ALA A 80 -8.95 -21.97 11.24
C ALA A 80 -9.03 -22.23 12.76
N SER A 81 -8.22 -21.52 13.55
CA SER A 81 -8.20 -21.66 15.01
C SER A 81 -9.36 -20.96 15.75
N LEU A 82 -10.07 -20.03 15.10
CA LEU A 82 -11.03 -19.13 15.77
C LEU A 82 -12.45 -19.69 15.91
N GLY A 83 -12.80 -20.72 15.14
CA GLY A 83 -14.20 -21.14 14.96
C GLY A 83 -15.08 -20.04 14.33
N ASP A 84 -16.34 -20.34 14.07
CA ASP A 84 -17.24 -19.43 13.31
C ASP A 84 -17.48 -18.10 14.02
N ASP A 85 -17.77 -18.13 15.32
CA ASP A 85 -18.01 -16.92 16.11
C ASP A 85 -16.77 -16.06 16.25
N GLY A 86 -15.59 -16.68 16.43
CA GLY A 86 -14.33 -15.96 16.54
C GLY A 86 -13.95 -15.30 15.21
N LEU A 87 -14.13 -16.02 14.10
CA LEU A 87 -13.91 -15.48 12.76
C LEU A 87 -14.86 -14.32 12.47
N LYS A 88 -16.14 -14.43 12.84
CA LYS A 88 -17.10 -13.33 12.70
C LYS A 88 -16.67 -12.09 13.48
N ARG A 89 -16.27 -12.24 14.75
CA ARG A 89 -15.79 -11.12 15.56
C ARG A 89 -14.56 -10.46 14.95
N LEU A 90 -13.62 -11.25 14.43
CA LEU A 90 -12.46 -10.73 13.72
C LEU A 90 -12.85 -9.91 12.49
N LEU A 91 -13.75 -10.43 11.64
CA LEU A 91 -14.21 -9.72 10.45
C LEU A 91 -14.96 -8.42 10.79
N ASP A 92 -15.73 -8.41 11.88
CA ASP A 92 -16.39 -7.21 12.39
C ASP A 92 -15.37 -6.18 12.88
N ASP A 93 -14.32 -6.59 13.61
CA ASP A 93 -13.24 -5.72 14.07
C ASP A 93 -12.42 -5.10 12.92
N LEU A 94 -12.05 -5.92 11.92
CA LEU A 94 -11.34 -5.44 10.74
C LEU A 94 -12.17 -4.41 9.94
N ARG A 95 -13.48 -4.65 9.81
CA ARG A 95 -14.40 -3.69 9.18
C ARG A 95 -14.50 -2.38 9.96
N ALA A 96 -14.62 -2.45 11.28
CA ALA A 96 -14.65 -1.26 12.13
C ALA A 96 -13.37 -0.41 12.01
N LYS A 97 -12.22 -1.06 11.78
CA LYS A 97 -10.91 -0.41 11.57
C LYS A 97 -10.64 -0.03 10.10
N ASN A 98 -11.57 -0.30 9.18
CA ASN A 98 -11.41 -0.11 7.73
C ASN A 98 -10.19 -0.85 7.13
N LEU A 99 -9.80 -1.98 7.71
CA LEU A 99 -8.66 -2.77 7.24
C LEU A 99 -9.08 -3.77 6.18
N ARG A 100 -8.16 -4.06 5.26
CA ARG A 100 -8.35 -5.00 4.14
C ARG A 100 -7.30 -6.10 4.18
N PHE A 101 -7.61 -7.25 3.59
CA PHE A 101 -6.60 -8.27 3.35
C PHE A 101 -5.84 -8.00 2.07
N GLY A 102 -4.52 -8.15 2.14
CA GLY A 102 -3.64 -8.18 1.00
C GLY A 102 -3.71 -9.49 0.23
N ALA A 103 -2.72 -9.71 -0.63
CA ALA A 103 -2.60 -10.96 -1.37
C ALA A 103 -2.28 -12.13 -0.42
N ALA A 104 -3.17 -13.12 -0.40
CA ALA A 104 -2.94 -14.37 0.33
C ALA A 104 -1.77 -15.15 -0.26
N GLY A 105 -0.95 -15.73 0.61
CA GLY A 105 0.00 -16.76 0.21
C GLY A 105 -0.70 -18.10 -0.01
N LEU A 106 -0.02 -19.03 -0.67
CA LEU A 106 -0.45 -20.42 -0.75
C LEU A 106 0.00 -21.14 0.53
N PRO A 107 -0.92 -21.75 1.30
CA PRO A 107 -0.60 -22.39 2.58
C PRO A 107 0.00 -23.80 2.39
N VAL A 108 0.90 -23.98 1.42
CA VAL A 108 1.47 -25.30 1.07
C VAL A 108 2.98 -25.22 0.92
N GLU A 109 3.68 -26.30 1.30
CA GLU A 109 5.14 -26.34 1.26
C GLU A 109 5.63 -27.06 -0.01
N PHE A 110 5.77 -26.30 -1.10
CA PHE A 110 6.16 -26.82 -2.43
C PHE A 110 7.51 -27.55 -2.48
N ARG A 111 8.36 -27.40 -1.46
CA ARG A 111 9.75 -27.90 -1.45
C ARG A 111 9.91 -29.25 -0.73
N LYS A 112 8.83 -29.77 -0.15
CA LYS A 112 8.85 -31.04 0.61
C LYS A 112 8.09 -32.13 -0.14
N ASP A 113 7.45 -33.02 0.59
CA ASP A 113 6.69 -34.15 0.06
C ASP A 113 5.27 -33.76 -0.38
N GLU A 114 4.64 -34.70 -1.09
CA GLU A 114 3.30 -34.56 -1.63
C GLU A 114 2.22 -34.41 -0.53
N ALA A 115 2.46 -34.97 0.66
CA ALA A 115 1.54 -34.81 1.79
C ALA A 115 1.49 -33.34 2.26
N ARG A 116 2.64 -32.67 2.35
CA ARG A 116 2.75 -31.24 2.67
C ARG A 116 2.23 -30.30 1.58
N PHE A 117 2.10 -30.79 0.35
CA PHE A 117 1.52 -30.05 -0.76
C PHE A 117 -0.02 -30.12 -0.77
N ASN A 118 -0.59 -31.26 -0.39
CA ASN A 118 -2.03 -31.51 -0.51
C ASN A 118 -2.89 -30.93 0.65
N GLY A 119 -2.28 -30.50 1.75
CA GLY A 119 -2.95 -29.83 2.87
C GLY A 119 -3.56 -30.78 3.88
#